data_AF-A0A526XS68-F1
#
_entry.id   AF-A0A526XS68-F1
#
_cell.length_a   1.000
_cell.length_b   1.000
_cell.length_c   1.000
_cell.angle_alpha   90.00
_cell.angle_beta   90.00
_cell.angle_gamma   90.00
#
_symmetry.space_group_name_H-M   'P 1'
#
loop_
_entity.id
_entity.type
_entity.pdbx_description
1 polymer ?
#
loop_
_entity_poly.entity_id
_entity_poly.type
_entity_poly.pdbx_seq_one_letter_code
_entity_poly.pdbx_strand_id
1 'polypeptide(L)'
;DPPLVLVCIAKKALGHPVFSTSKCFAVNVLSEEQRAASGVFASKSQDKFSAVEWRFGPTGSPLLAGSVATFDCDMEQLVDAGDHSILIGRVREFSHNS
;
A
#
# COMPACT_ATOMS: atom_id res chain seq x y z
N ASP A 1 6.73 -21.52 -0.60
CA ASP A 1 6.78 -20.41 -1.58
C ASP A 1 5.42 -20.32 -2.27
N PRO A 2 4.58 -19.37 -1.84
CA PRO A 2 4.55 -18.11 -2.57
C PRO A 2 5.12 -16.93 -1.76
N PRO A 3 5.59 -15.86 -2.42
CA PRO A 3 6.05 -14.65 -1.75
C PRO A 3 4.87 -13.91 -1.12
N LEU A 4 4.90 -13.77 0.21
CA LEU A 4 3.90 -13.05 0.98
C LEU A 4 4.51 -11.85 1.70
N VAL A 5 3.75 -10.76 1.75
CA VAL A 5 4.01 -9.58 2.61
C VAL A 5 2.82 -9.34 3.52
N LEU A 6 3.01 -8.63 4.63
CA LEU A 6 1.92 -8.23 5.51
C LEU A 6 2.00 -6.76 5.92
N VAL A 7 0.84 -6.14 6.09
CA VAL A 7 0.69 -4.76 6.57
C VAL A 7 -0.47 -4.71 7.56
N CYS A 8 -0.31 -3.97 8.66
CA CYS A 8 -1.40 -3.72 9.60
C CYS A 8 -2.03 -2.34 9.32
N ILE A 9 -3.35 -2.28 9.28
CA ILE A 9 -4.11 -1.03 9.18
C ILE A 9 -5.09 -0.91 10.35
N ALA A 10 -5.14 0.27 10.96
CA ALA A 10 -6.10 0.54 12.03
C ALA A 10 -7.53 0.53 11.47
N LYS A 11 -8.48 -0.10 12.18
CA LYS A 11 -9.90 -0.12 11.77
C LYS A 11 -10.53 1.27 11.68
N LYS A 12 -9.95 2.25 12.38
CA LYS A 12 -10.36 3.67 12.34
C LYS A 12 -9.75 4.48 11.18
N ALA A 13 -8.84 3.90 10.40
CA ALA A 13 -8.22 4.60 9.28
C ALA A 13 -9.23 4.82 8.16
N LEU A 14 -9.19 6.00 7.50
CA LEU A 14 -10.10 6.33 6.40
C LEU A 14 -10.05 5.32 5.24
N GLY A 15 -8.87 4.70 5.02
CA GLY A 15 -8.69 3.70 3.98
C GLY A 15 -9.17 2.29 4.34
N HIS A 16 -9.49 2.01 5.61
CA HIS A 16 -9.86 0.65 6.05
C HIS A 16 -11.05 0.06 5.28
N PRO A 17 -12.17 0.78 5.07
CA PRO A 17 -13.30 0.25 4.30
C PRO A 17 -12.97 -0.10 2.84
N VAL A 18 -11.97 0.56 2.25
CA VAL A 18 -11.50 0.26 0.89
C VAL A 18 -10.67 -1.02 0.91
N PHE A 19 -9.70 -1.13 1.82
CA PHE A 19 -8.89 -2.33 1.94
C PHE A 19 -9.67 -3.57 2.37
N SER A 20 -10.77 -3.41 3.11
CA SER A 20 -11.60 -4.54 3.54
C SER A 20 -12.41 -5.20 2.41
N THR A 21 -12.56 -4.51 1.28
CA THR A 21 -13.30 -5.00 0.11
C THR A 21 -12.44 -5.12 -1.16
N SER A 22 -11.22 -4.57 -1.13
CA SER A 22 -10.27 -4.66 -2.24
C SER A 22 -9.73 -6.07 -2.45
N LYS A 23 -9.45 -6.42 -3.71
CA LYS A 23 -8.81 -7.68 -4.11
C LYS A 23 -7.29 -7.58 -4.23
N CYS A 24 -6.74 -6.39 -4.15
CA CYS A 24 -5.32 -6.11 -4.31
C CYS A 24 -4.89 -4.89 -3.49
N PHE A 25 -3.59 -4.79 -3.23
CA PHE A 25 -2.97 -3.60 -2.65
C PHE A 25 -1.50 -3.51 -3.07
N ALA A 26 -0.96 -2.29 -3.02
CA ALA A 26 0.46 -2.06 -3.21
C ALA A 26 1.14 -1.65 -1.90
N VAL A 27 2.39 -2.09 -1.73
CA VAL A 27 3.31 -1.57 -0.72
C VAL A 27 4.36 -0.72 -1.42
N ASN A 28 4.45 0.56 -1.05
CA ASN A 28 5.43 1.50 -1.58
C ASN A 28 6.45 1.84 -0.48
N VAL A 29 7.70 1.42 -0.64
CA VAL A 29 8.79 1.70 0.31
C VAL A 29 9.41 3.03 -0.09
N LEU A 30 9.15 4.06 0.72
CA LEU A 30 9.51 5.43 0.40
C LEU A 30 11.02 5.68 0.50
N SER A 31 11.56 6.54 -0.38
CA SER A 31 12.92 7.08 -0.26
C SER A 31 13.00 8.21 0.78
N GLU A 32 14.21 8.66 1.10
CA GLU A 32 14.42 9.78 2.03
C GLU A 32 13.79 11.08 1.51
N GLU A 33 13.85 11.31 0.20
CA GLU A 33 13.28 12.47 -0.48
C GLU A 33 11.74 12.49 -0.42
N GLN A 34 11.11 11.34 -0.18
CA GLN A 34 9.66 11.19 -0.13
C GLN A 34 9.05 11.45 1.27
N ARG A 35 9.79 12.13 2.16
CA ARG A 35 9.29 12.53 3.50
C ARG A 35 7.97 13.31 3.43
N ALA A 36 7.82 14.20 2.46
CA ALA A 36 6.59 14.97 2.27
C ALA A 36 5.39 14.06 1.91
N ALA A 37 5.61 13.08 1.02
CA ALA A 37 4.59 12.09 0.66
C ALA A 37 4.16 11.28 1.89
N SER A 38 5.10 10.83 2.73
CA SER A 38 4.76 10.14 3.98
C SER A 38 3.79 10.96 4.85
N GLY A 39 4.01 12.27 4.99
CA GLY A 39 3.12 13.16 5.75
C GLY A 39 1.72 13.25 5.12
N VAL A 40 1.63 13.38 3.80
CA VAL A 40 0.36 13.41 3.07
C VAL A 40 -0.43 12.12 3.27
N PHE A 41 0.20 10.96 3.09
CA PHE A 41 -0.47 9.66 3.21
C PHE A 41 -0.88 9.32 4.65
N ALA A 42 -0.19 9.84 5.66
CA ALA A 42 -0.57 9.75 7.07
C ALA A 42 -1.72 10.71 7.48
N SER A 43 -1.94 11.78 6.72
CA SER A 43 -2.96 12.80 7.02
C SER A 43 -4.40 12.34 6.70
N LYS A 44 -5.37 13.21 6.99
CA LYS A 44 -6.79 13.05 6.57
C LYS A 44 -7.12 13.79 5.25
N SER A 45 -6.11 14.17 4.46
CA SER A 45 -6.36 14.81 3.15
C SER A 45 -7.26 13.92 2.28
N GLN A 46 -8.22 14.54 1.57
CA GLN A 46 -9.13 13.83 0.66
C GLN A 46 -8.43 13.42 -0.63
N ASP A 47 -7.53 14.26 -1.14
CA ASP A 47 -6.81 14.02 -2.37
C ASP A 47 -5.31 13.86 -2.10
N LYS A 48 -4.94 12.66 -1.65
CA LYS A 48 -3.54 12.32 -1.32
C LYS A 48 -2.70 12.09 -2.56
N PHE A 49 -3.32 11.59 -3.62
CA PHE A 49 -2.65 11.15 -4.83
C PHE A 49 -2.30 12.32 -5.78
N SER A 50 -2.91 13.50 -5.64
CA SER A 50 -2.45 14.70 -6.37
C SER A 50 -1.12 15.27 -5.87
N ALA A 51 -0.66 14.86 -4.68
CA ALA A 51 0.61 15.32 -4.10
C ALA A 51 1.83 14.49 -4.54
N VAL A 52 1.63 13.43 -5.34
CA VAL A 52 2.68 12.49 -5.74
C VAL A 52 2.50 12.05 -7.18
N GLU A 53 3.60 11.69 -7.84
CA GLU A 53 3.54 10.98 -9.11
C GLU A 53 3.36 9.48 -8.86
N TRP A 54 2.46 8.85 -9.60
CA TRP A 54 2.15 7.43 -9.45
C TRP A 54 1.60 6.85 -10.75
N ARG A 55 1.65 5.52 -10.85
CA ARG A 55 1.11 4.75 -11.98
C ARG A 55 0.36 3.53 -11.46
N PHE A 56 -0.46 2.92 -12.32
CA PHE A 56 -1.03 1.61 -12.01
C PHE A 56 0.01 0.49 -12.14
N GLY A 57 0.00 -0.43 -11.19
CA GLY A 57 0.63 -1.74 -11.30
C GLY A 57 -0.25 -2.75 -12.04
N PRO A 58 0.27 -3.95 -12.36
CA PRO A 58 -0.48 -5.03 -13.00
C PRO A 58 -1.81 -5.41 -12.34
N THR A 59 -1.92 -5.33 -11.00
CA THR A 59 -3.18 -5.63 -10.28
C THR A 59 -4.18 -4.47 -10.32
N GLY A 60 -3.76 -3.30 -10.82
CA GLY A 60 -4.50 -2.04 -10.71
C GLY A 60 -4.21 -1.26 -9.43
N SER A 61 -3.28 -1.68 -8.57
CA SER A 61 -2.87 -0.93 -7.38
C SER A 61 -1.96 0.26 -7.74
N PRO A 62 -2.02 1.39 -7.01
CA PRO A 62 -1.17 2.54 -7.28
C PRO A 62 0.27 2.34 -6.77
N LEU A 63 1.24 2.51 -7.69
CA LEU A 63 2.67 2.44 -7.43
C LEU A 63 3.26 3.85 -7.51
N LEU A 64 3.89 4.31 -6.44
CA LEU A 64 4.46 5.65 -6.34
C LEU A 64 5.81 5.72 -7.07
N ALA A 65 5.98 6.75 -7.89
CA ALA A 65 7.27 7.03 -8.52
C ALA A 65 8.30 7.47 -7.46
N GLY A 66 9.57 7.08 -7.64
CA GLY A 66 10.66 7.43 -6.72
C GLY A 66 10.75 6.56 -5.46
N SER A 67 9.84 5.61 -5.24
CA SER A 67 9.97 4.63 -4.15
C SER A 67 11.20 3.74 -4.34
N VAL A 68 11.89 3.43 -3.24
CA VAL A 68 13.07 2.54 -3.22
C VAL A 68 12.68 1.13 -3.64
N ALA A 69 11.49 0.70 -3.25
CA ALA A 69 10.89 -0.54 -3.71
C ALA A 69 9.37 -0.43 -3.77
N THR A 70 8.77 -1.21 -4.67
CA THR A 70 7.32 -1.38 -4.74
C THR A 70 6.96 -2.86 -4.81
N PHE A 71 5.83 -3.23 -4.20
CA PHE A 71 5.27 -4.58 -4.26
C PHE A 71 3.82 -4.47 -4.66
N ASP A 72 3.46 -5.05 -5.81
CA ASP A 72 2.09 -5.14 -6.27
C ASP A 72 1.51 -6.51 -5.88
N CYS A 73 0.44 -6.51 -5.08
CA CYS A 73 -0.02 -7.71 -4.39
C CYS A 73 -1.51 -7.98 -4.61
N ASP A 74 -1.85 -9.26 -4.75
CA ASP A 74 -3.22 -9.70 -4.53
C ASP A 74 -3.48 -9.82 -3.02
N MET A 75 -4.70 -9.49 -2.59
CA MET A 75 -5.17 -9.73 -1.23
C MET A 75 -5.35 -11.24 -1.02
N GLU A 76 -4.43 -11.86 -0.30
CA GLU A 76 -4.51 -13.29 0.05
C GLU A 76 -5.47 -13.51 1.22
N GLN A 77 -5.33 -12.68 2.25
CA GLN A 77 -6.15 -12.78 3.45
C GLN A 77 -6.26 -11.42 4.16
N LEU A 78 -7.44 -11.14 4.70
CA LEU A 78 -7.64 -10.07 5.68
C LEU A 78 -7.96 -10.72 7.02
N VAL A 79 -7.11 -10.51 8.01
CA VAL A 79 -7.25 -11.09 9.35
C VAL A 79 -7.71 -10.02 10.34
N ASP A 80 -8.75 -10.34 11.10
CA ASP A 80 -9.19 -9.49 12.21
C ASP A 80 -8.22 -9.60 13.38
N ALA A 81 -7.67 -8.47 13.85
CA ALA A 81 -6.63 -8.45 14.88
C ALA A 81 -6.83 -7.27 15.86
N GLY A 82 -7.91 -7.31 16.66
CA GLY A 82 -8.18 -6.29 17.67
C GLY A 82 -8.62 -4.96 17.05
N ASP A 83 -7.90 -3.88 17.32
CA ASP A 83 -8.16 -2.55 16.76
C ASP A 83 -7.58 -2.34 15.35
N HIS A 84 -6.89 -3.36 14.82
CA HIS A 84 -6.33 -3.40 13.48
C HIS A 84 -6.89 -4.58 12.66
N SER A 85 -6.67 -4.50 11.35
CA SER A 85 -6.74 -5.64 10.45
C SER A 85 -5.35 -5.90 9.87
N ILE A 86 -4.98 -7.17 9.72
CA ILE A 86 -3.73 -7.57 9.05
C ILE A 86 -4.08 -7.92 7.61
N LEU A 87 -3.49 -7.20 6.67
CA LEU A 87 -3.53 -7.50 5.25
C LEU A 87 -2.38 -8.45 4.97
N ILE A 88 -2.67 -9.62 4.45
CA ILE A 88 -1.68 -10.57 3.94
C ILE A 88 -1.80 -10.53 2.42
N GLY A 89 -0.71 -10.15 1.74
CA GLY A 89 -0.67 -9.98 0.31
C GLY A 89 0.26 -10.96 -0.36
N ARG A 90 -0.16 -11.54 -1.47
CA ARG A 90 0.68 -12.34 -2.35
C ARG A 90 1.32 -11.46 -3.41
N VAL A 91 2.64 -11.37 -3.42
CA VAL A 91 3.39 -10.53 -4.36
C VAL A 91 3.24 -11.08 -5.78
N ARG A 92 2.78 -10.24 -6.71
CA ARG A 92 2.65 -10.54 -8.15
C ARG A 92 3.79 -9.93 -8.95
N GLU A 93 4.16 -8.71 -8.61
CA GLU A 93 5.31 -8.01 -9.17
C GLU A 93 5.98 -7.19 -8.08
N PHE A 94 7.30 -7.02 -8.18
CA PHE A 94 8.03 -6.08 -7.35
C PHE A 94 9.09 -5.36 -8.17
N SER A 95 9.41 -4.13 -7.76
CA SER A 95 10.54 -3.37 -8.30
C SER A 95 11.39 -2.86 -7.15
N HIS A 96 12.68 -2.67 -7.38
CA HIS A 96 13.53 -1.91 -6.47
C HIS A 96 14.53 -1.08 -7.27
N ASN A 97 14.88 0.09 -6.77
CA ASN A 97 15.98 0.87 -7.32
C ASN A 97 17.29 0.22 -6.81
N SER A 98 18.22 -0.03 -7.72
CA SER A 98 19.59 -0.46 -7.41
C SER A 98 20.51 0.74 -7.41
#